data_AF-A0A1Z9B3C2-F1
#
_entry.id   AF-A0A1Z9B3C2-F1
#
_cell.length_a   1.000
_cell.length_b   1.000
_cell.length_c   1.000
_cell.angle_alpha   90.00
_cell.angle_beta   90.00
_cell.angle_gamma   90.00
#
_symmetry.space_group_name_H-M   'P 1'
#
loop_
_entity.id
_entity.type
_entity.pdbx_description
1 polymer ?
#
loop_
_entity_poly.entity_id
_entity_poly.type
_entity_poly.pdbx_seq_one_letter_code
_entity_poly.pdbx_strand_id
1 'polypeptide(L)'
;KPKIGNYPYTTLTPQLGIIRNYNQEIVLADIPGLINDAHKGVGIGTRFLGHIERCKILLHLIDAKSPNPLKNYKNIIKEITKYGKGLEKKKQVLIISKADLVSNEELKVIVKNIEEYSKSSVLVSSSINKIGLNELIDVLFTKLEKLDNEKNNKETKEKKWSP
;
A
#
# COMPACT_ATOMS: atom_id res chain seq x y z
N LYS A 1 16.57 9.02 -6.40
CA LYS A 1 16.27 10.15 -5.50
C LYS A 1 14.79 10.50 -5.66
N PRO A 2 13.96 10.41 -4.61
CA PRO A 2 12.56 10.84 -4.66
C PRO A 2 12.49 12.33 -5.06
N LYS A 3 11.56 12.68 -5.95
CA LYS A 3 11.30 14.07 -6.31
C LYS A 3 10.20 14.60 -5.40
N ILE A 4 10.52 15.63 -4.63
CA ILE A 4 9.57 16.33 -3.76
C ILE A 4 8.59 17.08 -4.65
N GLY A 5 7.34 16.63 -4.70
CA GLY A 5 6.26 17.37 -5.34
C GLY A 5 5.79 18.48 -4.41
N ASN A 6 5.82 19.74 -4.86
CA ASN A 6 5.29 20.88 -4.11
C ASN A 6 3.76 20.81 -4.08
N TYR A 7 3.21 20.11 -3.08
CA TYR A 7 1.78 20.13 -2.77
C TYR A 7 1.53 21.08 -1.59
N PRO A 8 0.81 22.21 -1.78
CA PRO A 8 0.81 23.34 -0.84
C PRO A 8 0.06 23.13 0.50
N TYR A 9 -0.19 21.88 0.92
CA TYR A 9 -1.17 21.59 1.98
C TYR A 9 -0.78 20.46 2.96
N THR A 10 0.48 20.40 3.42
CA THR A 10 0.91 19.41 4.43
C THR A 10 1.72 20.02 5.58
N THR A 11 1.46 19.62 6.82
CA THR A 11 2.23 20.00 8.02
C THR A 11 3.38 19.03 8.33
N LEU A 12 3.38 17.84 7.71
CA LEU A 12 4.54 16.95 7.54
C LEU A 12 4.50 16.49 6.08
N THR A 13 5.50 16.88 5.29
CA THR A 13 5.55 16.55 3.86
C THR A 13 5.68 15.04 3.68
N PRO A 14 4.68 14.32 3.10
CA PRO A 14 4.82 12.89 2.84
C PRO A 14 5.99 12.68 1.87
N GLN A 15 6.79 11.64 2.10
CA GLN A 15 7.85 11.32 1.15
C GLN A 15 7.23 10.72 -0.10
N LEU A 16 7.37 11.43 -1.23
CA LEU A 16 6.85 11.00 -2.51
C LEU A 16 7.94 10.32 -3.34
N GLY A 17 7.67 9.09 -3.76
CA GLY A 17 8.43 8.38 -4.78
C GLY A 17 7.67 8.40 -6.10
N ILE A 18 8.38 8.50 -7.22
CA ILE A 18 7.78 8.33 -8.55
C ILE A 18 8.44 7.12 -9.19
N ILE A 19 7.62 6.16 -9.63
CA ILE A 19 8.04 5.02 -10.44
C ILE A 19 7.52 5.27 -11.86
N ARG A 20 8.40 5.11 -12.84
CA ARG A 20 8.09 5.31 -14.27
C ARG A 20 8.26 4.00 -15.00
N ASN A 21 7.28 3.65 -15.83
CA ASN A 21 7.38 2.55 -16.78
C ASN A 21 6.85 3.01 -18.12
N TYR A 22 7.75 3.25 -19.08
CA TYR A 22 7.47 3.81 -20.41
C TYR A 22 6.44 4.96 -20.38
N ASN A 23 5.17 4.66 -20.63
CA ASN A 23 4.09 5.63 -20.79
C ASN A 23 3.27 5.85 -19.49
N GLN A 24 3.65 5.23 -18.38
CA GLN A 24 2.89 5.24 -17.14
C GLN A 24 3.74 5.70 -15.95
N GLU A 25 3.14 6.48 -15.06
CA GLU A 25 3.76 6.96 -13.83
C GLU A 25 2.91 6.57 -12.62
N ILE A 26 3.56 6.04 -11.58
CA ILE A 26 2.96 5.77 -10.28
C ILE A 26 3.61 6.68 -9.25
N VAL A 27 2.79 7.40 -8.49
CA VAL A 27 3.23 8.15 -7.31
C VAL A 27 3.04 7.26 -6.09
N LEU A 28 4.15 6.93 -5.44
CA LEU A 28 4.18 6.34 -4.11
C LEU A 28 4.20 7.46 -3.08
N ALA A 29 3.34 7.36 -2.08
CA ALA A 29 3.39 8.24 -0.92
C ALA A 29 3.66 7.37 0.31
N ASP A 30 4.74 7.68 1.03
CA ASP A 30 4.93 7.12 2.36
C ASP A 30 3.99 7.83 3.34
N ILE A 31 3.37 7.04 4.21
CA ILE A 31 2.32 7.46 5.13
C ILE A 31 2.90 7.39 6.56
N PRO A 32 3.67 8.40 6.99
CA PRO A 32 4.15 8.46 8.36
C PRO A 32 2.95 8.67 9.29
N GLY A 33 2.73 7.78 10.26
CA GLY A 33 1.82 8.07 11.37
C GLY A 33 0.48 7.35 11.42
N LEU A 34 0.30 6.16 10.84
CA LEU A 34 -0.79 5.27 11.30
C LEU A 34 -0.56 4.78 12.76
N ILE A 35 0.68 4.88 13.25
CA ILE A 35 1.18 4.21 14.46
C ILE A 35 1.01 5.05 15.74
N ASN A 36 0.95 6.39 15.66
CA ASN A 36 0.93 7.28 16.84
C ASN A 36 -0.27 8.23 16.83
N ASP A 37 -1.43 7.79 17.32
CA ASP A 37 -2.56 8.66 17.68
C ASP A 37 -3.21 9.50 16.57
N ALA A 38 -2.97 9.21 15.29
CA ALA A 38 -3.61 9.92 14.17
C ALA A 38 -5.15 9.84 14.16
N HIS A 39 -5.73 8.86 14.85
CA HIS A 39 -7.17 8.71 15.07
C HIS A 39 -7.73 9.59 16.21
N LYS A 40 -6.88 10.15 17.10
CA LYS A 40 -7.29 10.98 18.24
C LYS A 40 -7.59 12.45 17.89
N GLY A 41 -7.65 12.80 16.61
CA GLY A 41 -8.19 14.10 16.17
C GLY A 41 -7.30 15.32 16.45
N VAL A 42 -6.02 15.14 16.80
CA VAL A 42 -5.09 16.26 17.08
C VAL A 42 -4.63 16.92 15.77
N GLY A 43 -5.50 17.67 15.08
CA GLY A 43 -5.23 18.66 14.02
C GLY A 43 -4.50 18.22 12.73
N ILE A 44 -3.80 17.10 12.75
CA ILE A 44 -2.92 16.54 11.72
C ILE A 44 -3.69 15.50 10.89
N GLY A 45 -4.64 14.81 11.54
CA GLY A 45 -5.42 13.72 10.96
C GLY A 45 -6.21 14.15 9.72
N THR A 46 -6.98 15.23 9.76
CA THR A 46 -8.01 15.55 8.75
C THR A 46 -7.46 15.88 7.36
N ARG A 47 -6.28 16.51 7.28
CA ARG A 47 -5.61 16.83 5.99
C ARG A 47 -4.81 15.65 5.45
N PHE A 48 -4.20 14.86 6.32
CA PHE A 48 -3.52 13.61 5.96
C PHE A 48 -4.52 12.54 5.46
N LEU A 49 -5.69 12.47 6.11
CA LEU A 49 -6.87 11.69 5.75
C LEU A 49 -7.24 11.86 4.27
N GLY A 50 -7.34 13.10 3.79
CA GLY A 50 -7.67 13.37 2.40
C GLY A 50 -6.63 12.86 1.39
N HIS A 51 -5.37 12.62 1.79
CA HIS A 51 -4.34 12.09 0.89
C HIS A 51 -4.42 10.57 0.78
N ILE A 52 -4.59 9.86 1.90
CA ILE A 52 -4.77 8.40 1.90
C ILE A 52 -6.07 8.00 1.20
N GLU A 53 -7.14 8.80 1.37
CA GLU A 53 -8.41 8.59 0.66
C GLU A 53 -8.24 8.64 -0.87
N ARG A 54 -7.28 9.41 -1.38
CA ARG A 54 -6.95 9.48 -2.83
C ARG A 54 -6.07 8.33 -3.30
N CYS A 55 -5.39 7.62 -2.41
CA CYS A 55 -4.60 6.44 -2.78
C CYS A 55 -5.52 5.36 -3.35
N LYS A 56 -5.22 4.87 -4.56
CA LYS A 56 -5.99 3.79 -5.21
C LYS A 56 -5.67 2.42 -4.61
N ILE A 57 -4.41 2.24 -4.17
CA ILE A 57 -3.87 0.99 -3.63
C ILE A 57 -3.17 1.31 -2.30
N LEU A 58 -3.33 0.42 -1.32
CA LEU A 58 -2.56 0.40 -0.07
C LEU A 58 -1.50 -0.69 -0.16
N LEU A 59 -0.24 -0.34 0.09
CA LEU A 59 0.88 -1.27 0.14
C LEU A 59 1.26 -1.53 1.59
N HIS A 60 1.16 -2.78 2.05
CA HIS A 60 1.53 -3.17 3.41
C HIS A 60 2.93 -3.77 3.43
N LEU A 61 3.86 -3.03 4.01
CA LEU A 61 5.25 -3.45 4.18
C LEU A 61 5.43 -4.18 5.51
N ILE A 62 5.78 -5.46 5.44
CA ILE A 62 5.96 -6.33 6.60
C ILE A 62 7.44 -6.69 6.70
N ASP A 63 8.08 -6.45 7.84
CA ASP A 63 9.50 -6.79 8.05
C ASP A 63 9.67 -8.29 8.30
N ALA A 64 10.45 -8.98 7.47
CA ALA A 64 10.76 -10.40 7.62
C ALA A 64 11.51 -10.71 8.91
N LYS A 65 12.39 -9.81 9.37
CA LYS A 65 13.20 -9.98 10.59
C LYS A 65 12.41 -9.65 11.86
N SER A 66 11.19 -9.14 11.74
CA SER A 66 10.35 -8.88 12.91
C SER A 66 10.18 -10.16 13.74
N PRO A 67 10.22 -10.08 15.08
CA PRO A 67 9.95 -11.24 15.94
C PRO A 67 8.60 -11.91 15.68
N ASN A 68 7.61 -11.15 15.17
CA ASN A 68 6.31 -11.70 14.80
C ASN A 68 5.70 -10.95 13.60
N PRO A 69 6.07 -11.32 12.36
CA PRO A 69 5.61 -10.62 11.15
C PRO A 69 4.09 -10.68 10.97
N LEU A 70 3.47 -11.81 11.32
CA LEU A 70 2.01 -11.98 11.26
C LEU A 70 1.29 -11.05 12.24
N LYS A 71 1.81 -10.89 13.47
CA LYS A 71 1.24 -9.96 14.45
C LYS A 71 1.36 -8.52 13.97
N ASN A 72 2.47 -8.15 13.34
CA ASN A 72 2.63 -6.82 12.76
C ASN A 72 1.58 -6.56 11.67
N TYR A 73 1.36 -7.54 10.77
CA TYR A 73 0.31 -7.44 9.77
C TYR A 73 -1.08 -7.29 10.40
N LYS A 74 -1.41 -8.10 11.41
CA LYS A 74 -2.67 -7.98 12.17
C LYS A 74 -2.86 -6.60 12.80
N ASN A 75 -1.79 -5.99 13.30
CA ASN A 75 -1.84 -4.65 13.86
C ASN A 75 -2.13 -3.59 12.78
N ILE A 76 -1.45 -3.67 11.63
CA ILE A 76 -1.69 -2.79 10.48
C ILE A 76 -3.17 -2.85 10.06
N ILE A 77 -3.74 -4.05 9.93
CA ILE A 77 -5.16 -4.22 9.59
C ILE A 77 -6.07 -3.61 10.66
N LYS A 78 -5.79 -3.86 11.95
CA LYS A 78 -6.56 -3.24 13.04
C LYS A 78 -6.51 -1.72 13.01
N GLU A 79 -5.36 -1.13 12.70
CA GLU A 79 -5.21 0.32 12.57
C GLU A 79 -6.03 0.86 11.40
N ILE A 80 -5.96 0.22 10.23
CA ILE A 80 -6.75 0.58 9.05
C ILE A 80 -8.25 0.49 9.36
N THR A 81 -8.70 -0.57 10.03
CA THR A 81 -10.10 -0.74 10.41
C THR A 81 -10.53 0.32 11.43
N LYS A 82 -9.71 0.59 12.45
CA LYS A 82 -10.00 1.63 13.47
C LYS A 82 -10.08 3.02 12.86
N TYR A 83 -9.28 3.28 11.84
CA TYR A 83 -9.28 4.54 11.13
C TYR A 83 -10.56 4.76 10.32
N GLY A 84 -11.08 3.69 9.71
CA GLY A 84 -12.34 3.71 8.97
C GLY A 84 -12.23 4.41 7.60
N LYS A 85 -13.33 5.06 7.18
CA LYS A 85 -13.47 5.74 5.88
C LYS A 85 -13.29 4.85 4.64
N GLY A 86 -13.53 3.55 4.77
CA GLY A 86 -13.45 2.62 3.65
C GLY A 86 -12.03 2.33 3.20
N LEU A 87 -11.00 2.66 3.99
CA LEU A 87 -9.63 2.25 3.70
C LEU A 87 -9.50 0.72 3.64
N GLU A 88 -10.24 0.02 4.49
CA GLU A 88 -10.32 -1.44 4.52
C GLU A 88 -10.88 -2.02 3.20
N LYS A 89 -11.67 -1.24 2.45
CA LYS A 89 -12.25 -1.63 1.16
C LYS A 89 -11.33 -1.34 -0.03
N LYS A 90 -10.25 -0.56 0.18
CA LYS A 90 -9.29 -0.28 -0.90
C LYS A 90 -8.55 -1.55 -1.29
N LYS A 91 -8.03 -1.58 -2.52
CA LYS A 91 -7.18 -2.69 -2.95
C LYS A 91 -5.88 -2.66 -2.15
N GLN A 92 -5.54 -3.80 -1.57
CA GLN A 92 -4.34 -3.98 -0.77
C GLN A 92 -3.32 -4.81 -1.53
N VAL A 93 -2.03 -4.54 -1.33
CA VAL A 93 -0.91 -5.36 -1.79
C VAL A 93 -0.04 -5.65 -0.57
N LEU A 94 0.29 -6.91 -0.35
CA LEU A 94 1.13 -7.35 0.76
C LEU A 94 2.53 -7.58 0.26
N ILE A 95 3.51 -7.06 1.00
CA ILE A 95 4.91 -7.25 0.68
C ILE A 95 5.72 -7.51 1.95
N ILE A 96 6.48 -8.59 1.92
CA ILE A 96 7.52 -8.88 2.90
C ILE A 96 8.79 -8.17 2.44
N SER A 97 9.36 -7.37 3.32
CA SER A 97 10.60 -6.63 3.15
C SER A 97 11.73 -7.26 3.95
N LYS A 98 12.97 -6.93 3.57
CA LYS A 98 14.19 -7.44 4.21
C LYS A 98 14.28 -8.97 4.19
N ALA A 99 13.78 -9.58 3.13
CA ALA A 99 13.78 -11.03 2.95
C ALA A 99 15.20 -11.63 2.95
N ASP A 100 16.21 -10.82 2.66
CA ASP A 100 17.63 -11.16 2.73
C ASP A 100 18.16 -11.43 4.14
N LEU A 101 17.42 -11.02 5.18
CA LEU A 101 17.86 -11.15 6.57
C LEU A 101 17.35 -12.42 7.27
N VAL A 102 16.62 -13.27 6.55
CA VAL A 102 16.04 -14.52 7.07
C VAL A 102 16.38 -15.68 6.14
N SER A 103 16.33 -16.90 6.67
CA SER A 103 16.53 -18.09 5.84
C SER A 103 15.34 -18.33 4.89
N ASN A 104 15.57 -19.07 3.81
CA ASN A 104 14.51 -19.42 2.85
C ASN A 104 13.38 -20.25 3.50
N GLU A 105 13.68 -21.04 4.52
CA GLU A 105 12.69 -21.86 5.24
C GLU A 105 11.80 -20.98 6.12
N GLU A 106 12.40 -20.08 6.90
CA GLU A 106 11.67 -19.09 7.70
C GLU A 106 10.80 -18.20 6.81
N LEU A 107 11.34 -17.72 5.69
CA LEU A 107 10.61 -16.89 4.75
C LEU A 107 9.37 -17.60 4.20
N LYS A 108 9.47 -18.88 3.82
CA LYS A 108 8.32 -19.68 3.36
C LYS A 108 7.25 -19.80 4.44
N VAL A 109 7.64 -19.99 5.70
CA VAL A 109 6.70 -20.05 6.83
C VAL A 109 6.02 -18.70 7.03
N ILE A 110 6.77 -17.59 6.96
CA ILE A 110 6.23 -16.23 7.09
C ILE A 110 5.21 -15.94 5.97
N VAL A 111 5.58 -16.20 4.71
CA VAL A 111 4.71 -16.04 3.53
C VAL A 111 3.42 -16.83 3.74
N LYS A 112 3.54 -18.14 4.00
CA LYS A 112 2.38 -19.03 4.17
C LYS A 112 1.44 -18.55 5.27
N ASN A 113 1.97 -18.20 6.44
CA ASN A 113 1.17 -17.71 7.56
C ASN A 113 0.41 -16.42 7.23
N ILE A 114 1.01 -15.51 6.48
CA ILE A 114 0.38 -14.24 6.09
C ILE A 114 -0.64 -14.47 4.97
N GLU A 115 -0.35 -15.30 3.99
CA GLU A 115 -1.28 -15.66 2.91
C GLU A 115 -2.53 -16.38 3.45
N GLU A 116 -2.33 -17.33 4.38
CA GLU A 116 -3.44 -18.06 5.01
C GLU A 116 -4.37 -17.14 5.80
N TYR A 117 -3.81 -16.13 6.47
CA TYR A 117 -4.57 -15.16 7.25
C TYR A 117 -5.24 -14.09 6.37
N SER A 118 -4.52 -13.55 5.38
CA SER A 118 -4.98 -12.46 4.52
C SER A 118 -5.85 -12.91 3.34
N LYS A 119 -5.81 -14.20 3.01
CA LYS A 119 -6.41 -14.78 1.79
C LYS A 119 -5.97 -14.06 0.51
N SER A 120 -4.76 -13.49 0.51
CA SER A 120 -4.18 -12.70 -0.57
C SER A 120 -2.75 -13.14 -0.81
N SER A 121 -2.27 -13.02 -2.05
CA SER A 121 -0.87 -13.29 -2.38
C SER A 121 0.06 -12.27 -1.72
N VAL A 122 1.23 -12.75 -1.29
CA VAL A 122 2.26 -11.93 -0.66
C VAL A 122 3.50 -11.88 -1.54
N LEU A 123 3.92 -10.66 -1.88
CA LEU A 123 5.17 -10.44 -2.58
C LEU A 123 6.34 -10.45 -1.59
N VAL A 124 7.52 -10.79 -2.09
CA VAL A 124 8.75 -10.80 -1.29
C VAL A 124 9.75 -9.84 -1.93
N SER A 125 10.41 -9.03 -1.11
CA SER A 125 11.41 -8.08 -1.58
C SER A 125 12.58 -7.88 -0.62
N SER A 126 13.70 -7.48 -1.20
CA SER A 126 14.86 -6.91 -0.50
C SER A 126 15.27 -5.63 -1.19
N SER A 127 15.23 -4.51 -0.48
CA SER A 127 15.68 -3.22 -1.02
C SER A 127 17.20 -3.17 -1.19
N ILE A 128 17.95 -3.86 -0.33
CA ILE A 128 19.43 -3.89 -0.36
C ILE A 128 19.90 -4.70 -1.57
N ASN A 129 19.36 -5.91 -1.72
CA ASN A 129 19.75 -6.82 -2.81
C ASN A 129 18.92 -6.60 -4.08
N LYS A 130 17.99 -5.62 -4.09
CA LYS A 130 17.06 -5.30 -5.18
C LYS A 130 16.22 -6.50 -5.66
N ILE A 131 15.95 -7.45 -4.76
CA ILE A 131 15.18 -8.66 -5.06
C ILE A 131 13.68 -8.30 -5.03
N GLY A 132 12.92 -8.80 -6.01
CA GLY A 132 11.45 -8.70 -6.05
C GLY A 132 10.89 -7.29 -6.31
N LEU A 133 11.75 -6.29 -6.54
CA LEU A 133 11.31 -4.91 -6.79
C LEU A 133 10.63 -4.75 -8.16
N ASN A 134 11.14 -5.41 -9.19
CA ASN A 134 10.52 -5.35 -10.53
C ASN A 134 9.14 -6.03 -10.54
N GLU A 135 9.04 -7.20 -9.91
CA GLU A 135 7.75 -7.89 -9.74
C GLU A 135 6.73 -7.03 -8.98
N LEU A 136 7.16 -6.36 -7.91
CA LEU A 136 6.32 -5.39 -7.20
C LEU A 136 5.83 -4.29 -8.13
N ILE A 137 6.72 -3.72 -8.93
CA ILE A 137 6.38 -2.65 -9.87
C ILE A 137 5.35 -3.14 -10.88
N ASP A 138 5.56 -4.29 -11.49
CA ASP A 138 4.67 -4.89 -12.49
C ASP A 138 3.28 -5.19 -11.90
N VAL A 139 3.23 -5.73 -10.68
CA VAL A 139 1.98 -5.97 -9.95
C VAL A 139 1.25 -4.66 -9.66
N LEU A 140 1.95 -3.61 -9.26
CA LEU A 140 1.35 -2.31 -9.00
C LEU A 140 0.76 -1.69 -10.27
N PHE A 141 1.49 -1.70 -11.39
CA PHE A 141 0.99 -1.21 -12.68
C PHE A 141 -0.25 -2.00 -13.13
N THR A 142 -0.17 -3.33 -13.15
CA THR A 142 -1.28 -4.21 -13.54
C THR A 142 -2.53 -3.96 -12.70
N LYS A 143 -2.36 -3.76 -11.39
CA LYS A 143 -3.48 -3.56 -10.46
C LYS A 143 -4.10 -2.17 -10.60
N LEU A 144 -3.30 -1.15 -10.92
CA LEU A 144 -3.80 0.19 -11.23
C LEU A 144 -4.56 0.23 -12.55
N GLU A 145 -4.05 -0.40 -13.61
CA GLU A 145 -4.75 -0.50 -14.90
C GLU A 145 -6.12 -1.16 -14.76
N LYS A 146 -6.19 -2.28 -14.01
CA LYS A 146 -7.47 -2.95 -13.70
C LYS A 146 -8.45 -2.01 -12.99
N LEU A 147 -7.97 -1.24 -12.01
CA LEU A 147 -8.82 -0.29 -11.28
C LEU A 147 -9.36 0.84 -12.17
N ASP A 148 -8.54 1.34 -13.08
CA ASP A 148 -8.95 2.41 -14.00
C ASP A 148 -9.92 1.88 -15.06
N ASN A 149 -9.72 0.67 -15.58
CA ASN A 149 -10.65 0.00 -16.48
C ASN A 149 -12.01 -0.31 -15.82
N GLU A 150 -12.01 -0.77 -14.57
CA GLU A 150 -13.25 -1.02 -13.79
C GLU A 150 -14.06 0.26 -13.57
N LYS A 151 -13.40 1.40 -13.33
CA LYS A 151 -14.06 2.71 -13.20
C LYS A 151 -14.65 3.19 -14.51
N ASN A 152 -13.86 3.16 -15.59
CA ASN A 152 -14.31 3.59 -16.91
C ASN A 152 -15.54 2.80 -17.38
N ASN A 153 -15.56 1.48 -17.15
CA ASN A 153 -16.69 0.61 -17.49
C ASN A 153 -17.96 0.86 -16.65
N LYS A 154 -17.81 1.29 -15.38
CA LYS A 154 -18.97 1.68 -14.55
C LYS A 154 -19.57 2.99 -15.01
N GLU A 155 -18.74 3.99 -15.31
CA GLU A 155 -19.19 5.29 -15.83
C GLU A 155 -19.86 5.16 -17.21
N THR A 156 -19.37 4.26 -18.08
CA THR A 156 -20.03 4.01 -19.37
C THR A 156 -21.38 3.31 -19.21
N LYS A 157 -21.53 2.40 -18.24
CA LYS A 157 -22.81 1.72 -17.98
C LYS A 157 -23.85 2.63 -17.35
N GLU A 158 -23.45 3.50 -16.42
CA GLU A 158 -24.34 4.51 -15.83
C GLU A 158 -24.80 5.55 -16.86
N LYS A 159 -23.94 5.94 -17.81
CA LYS A 159 -24.33 6.81 -18.94
C LYS A 159 -25.22 6.13 -19.99
N LYS A 160 -25.25 4.80 -20.03
CA LYS A 160 -26.00 4.02 -21.04
C LYS A 160 -27.40 3.59 -20.56
N TRP A 161 -27.79 3.96 -19.33
CA TRP A 161 -29.09 3.65 -18.76
C TRP A 161 -29.94 4.91 -18.63
N SER A 162 -31.01 4.99 -19.43
CA SER A 162 -32.11 5.94 -19.27
C SER A 162 -33.44 5.20 -19.48
N PRO A 163 -34.31 5.06 -18.46
CA PRO A 163 -35.75 5.00 -18.68
C PRO A 163 -36.34 6.41 -18.78
#